data_AF-A0A1I0LH99-F1
#
_entry.id   AF-A0A1I0LH99-F1
#
_cell.length_a   1.000
_cell.length_b   1.000
_cell.length_c   1.000
_cell.angle_alpha   90.00
_cell.angle_beta   90.00
_cell.angle_gamma   90.00
#
_symmetry.space_group_name_H-M   'P 1'
#
loop_
_entity.id
_entity.type
_entity.pdbx_description
1 polymer ?
#
loop_
_entity_poly.entity_id
_entity_poly.type
_entity_poly.pdbx_seq_one_letter_code
_entity_poly.pdbx_strand_id
1 'polypeptide(L)' 'MFAAGMSPPAVARKLRVSRKSAYVWHKAWRTAGAEALVSKGPGGPPCRLNAAQVERLEAALDA' A
#
# COMPACT_ATOMS: atom_id res chain seq x y z
N MET A 1 9.46 -10.19 -5.30
CA MET A 1 8.39 -9.41 -5.99
C MET A 1 8.85 -9.05 -7.39
N PHE A 2 8.64 -7.84 -7.93
CA PHE A 2 9.18 -7.46 -9.24
C PHE A 2 10.71 -7.54 -9.30
N ALA A 3 11.40 -7.16 -8.22
CA ALA A 3 12.86 -7.30 -8.09
C ALA A 3 13.37 -8.76 -8.17
N ALA A 4 12.49 -9.74 -7.96
CA ALA A 4 12.80 -11.17 -8.12
C ALA A 4 12.36 -11.71 -9.50
N GLY A 5 12.12 -10.83 -10.48
CA GLY A 5 11.74 -11.22 -11.84
C GLY A 5 10.30 -11.72 -12.01
N MET A 6 9.45 -11.63 -10.99
CA MET A 6 8.06 -12.08 -11.11
C MET A 6 7.26 -11.19 -12.06
N SER A 7 6.45 -11.83 -12.92
CA SER A 7 5.55 -11.12 -13.84
C SER A 7 4.38 -10.43 -13.12
N PRO A 8 3.79 -9.36 -13.69
CA PRO A 8 2.61 -8.72 -13.10
C PRO A 8 1.44 -9.67 -12.80
N PRO A 9 1.08 -10.66 -13.65
CA PRO A 9 0.07 -11.64 -13.29
C PRO A 9 0.44 -12.53 -12.10
N ALA A 10 1.71 -12.91 -11.94
CA ALA A 10 2.17 -13.70 -10.80
C ALA A 10 2.10 -12.89 -9.49
N VAL A 11 2.50 -11.62 -9.53
CA VAL A 11 2.38 -10.68 -8.40
C VAL A 11 0.91 -10.45 -8.04
N ALA A 12 0.03 -10.26 -9.03
CA ALA A 12 -1.41 -10.08 -8.81
C ALA A 12 -2.03 -11.26 -8.06
N ARG A 13 -1.73 -12.50 -8.49
CA ARG A 13 -2.19 -13.72 -7.80
C ARG A 13 -1.65 -13.80 -6.37
N LYS A 14 -0.34 -13.58 -6.19
CA LYS A 14 0.30 -13.69 -4.86
C LYS A 14 -0.25 -12.69 -3.86
N LEU A 15 -0.55 -11.46 -4.30
CA LEU A 15 -1.07 -10.38 -3.47
C LEU A 15 -2.60 -10.29 -3.44
N ARG A 16 -3.30 -11.16 -4.19
CA ARG A 16 -4.76 -11.15 -4.33
C ARG A 16 -5.32 -9.79 -4.77
N VAL A 17 -4.59 -9.10 -5.64
CA VAL A 17 -5.01 -7.82 -6.24
C VAL A 17 -5.41 -8.02 -7.70
N SER A 18 -6.07 -7.02 -8.27
CA SER A 18 -6.38 -7.03 -9.70
C SER A 18 -5.10 -7.07 -10.55
N ARG A 19 -5.17 -7.72 -11.71
CA ARG A 19 -4.08 -7.67 -12.71
C ARG A 19 -3.76 -6.24 -13.12
N LYS A 20 -4.77 -5.38 -13.27
CA LYS A 20 -4.61 -3.96 -13.61
C LYS A 20 -3.70 -3.25 -12.61
N SER A 21 -3.94 -3.43 -11.31
CA SER A 21 -3.11 -2.85 -10.24
C SER A 21 -1.66 -3.31 -10.36
N ALA A 22 -1.44 -4.62 -10.56
CA ALA A 22 -0.08 -5.15 -10.72
C ALA A 22 0.64 -4.61 -11.96
N TYR A 23 -0.04 -4.37 -13.07
CA TYR A 23 0.56 -3.73 -14.25
C TYR A 23 0.93 -2.26 -14.00
N VAL A 24 0.05 -1.51 -13.32
CA VAL A 24 0.33 -0.11 -12.95
C VAL A 24 1.55 -0.04 -12.02
N TRP A 25 1.59 -0.90 -11.01
CA TRP A 25 2.74 -0.98 -10.10
C TRP A 25 4.02 -1.40 -10.81
N HIS A 26 3.97 -2.38 -11.71
CA HIS A 26 5.15 -2.79 -12.48
C HIS A 26 5.68 -1.67 -13.38
N LYS A 27 4.80 -0.87 -14.00
CA LYS A 27 5.21 0.30 -14.78
C LYS A 27 5.92 1.33 -13.90
N ALA A 28 5.36 1.67 -12.74
CA ALA A 28 5.98 2.60 -11.80
C ALA A 28 7.33 2.07 -11.28
N TRP A 29 7.39 0.79 -10.91
CA TRP A 29 8.58 0.11 -10.43
C TRP A 29 9.71 0.10 -11.48
N ARG A 30 9.40 -0.06 -12.77
CA ARG A 30 10.41 0.03 -13.84
C ARG A 30 11.04 1.42 -13.98
N THR A 31 10.34 2.48 -13.54
CA THR A 31 10.83 3.86 -13.64
C THR A 31 11.67 4.26 -12.44
N ALA A 32 11.21 3.94 -11.22
CA ALA A 32 11.83 4.43 -9.98
C ALA A 32 12.11 3.33 -8.94
N GLY A 33 12.07 2.06 -9.34
CA GLY A 33 12.36 0.95 -8.46
C GLY A 33 11.35 0.81 -7.32
N ALA A 34 11.81 0.35 -6.17
CA ALA A 34 10.97 0.11 -4.99
C ALA A 34 10.31 1.39 -4.45
N GLU A 35 10.97 2.54 -4.58
CA GLU A 35 10.46 3.84 -4.11
C GLU A 35 9.14 4.21 -4.78
N ALA A 36 8.95 3.81 -6.04
CA ALA A 36 7.70 4.04 -6.78
C ALA A 36 6.49 3.28 -6.20
N LEU A 37 6.72 2.30 -5.33
CA LEU A 37 5.69 1.46 -4.71
C LEU A 37 5.39 1.85 -3.27
N VAL A 38 6.12 2.82 -2.69
CA VAL A 38 5.83 3.35 -1.36
C VAL A 38 4.42 3.92 -1.34
N SER A 39 3.70 3.71 -0.23
CA SER A 39 2.37 4.28 -0.04
C SER A 39 2.43 5.80 -0.15
N LYS A 40 1.47 6.38 -0.89
CA LYS A 40 1.29 7.85 -0.95
C LYS A 40 0.64 8.43 0.31
N GLY A 41 0.37 7.58 1.30
CA GLY A 41 -0.41 7.93 2.49
C GLY A 41 -1.89 7.51 2.37
N PRO A 42 -2.69 7.79 3.40
CA PRO A 42 -4.13 7.52 3.40
C PRO A 42 -4.81 8.21 2.21
N GLY A 43 -5.68 7.48 1.49
CA GLY A 43 -6.45 8.05 0.37
C GLY A 43 -7.63 8.94 0.78
N GLY A 44 -7.86 9.08 2.08
CA GLY A 44 -8.94 9.89 2.65
C GLY A 44 -8.49 11.29 3.08
N PRO A 45 -9.41 12.09 3.64
CA PRO A 45 -9.04 13.34 4.29
C PRO A 45 -8.00 13.11 5.39
N PRO A 46 -7.23 14.14 5.77
CA PRO A 46 -6.29 14.04 6.88
C PRO A 46 -6.99 13.54 8.14
N CYS A 47 -6.26 12.82 8.98
CA CYS A 47 -6.79 12.34 10.26
C CYS A 47 -7.34 13.53 11.04
N ARG A 48 -8.60 13.43 11.46
CA ARG A 48 -9.30 14.50 12.23
C ARG A 48 -8.96 14.45 13.72
N LEU A 49 -8.34 13.37 14.17
CA LEU A 49 -7.96 13.15 15.56
C LEU A 49 -6.52 13.61 15.77
N ASN A 50 -6.27 14.30 16.88
CA ASN A 50 -4.91 14.52 17.37
C ASN A 50 -4.36 13.27 18.08
N ALA A 51 -3.07 13.28 18.41
CA ALA A 51 -2.40 12.12 19.01
C ALA A 51 -3.10 11.61 20.29
N ALA A 52 -3.47 12.49 21.21
CA ALA A 52 -4.16 12.11 22.45
C ALA A 52 -5.55 11.50 22.21
N GLN A 53 -6.25 11.91 21.15
CA GLN A 53 -7.52 11.33 20.76
C GLN A 53 -7.36 9.96 20.10
N VAL A 54 -6.27 9.74 19.36
CA VAL A 54 -5.93 8.42 18.80
C VAL A 54 -5.60 7.44 19.94
N GLU A 55 -4.74 7.83 20.89
CA GLU A 55 -4.42 6.99 22.06
C GLU A 55 -5.67 6.58 22.85
N ARG A 56 -6.61 7.51 23.05
CA ARG A 56 -7.89 7.20 23.70
C ARG A 56 -8.72 6.21 22.90
N LEU A 57 -8.76 6.36 21.57
CA LEU A 57 -9.50 5.46 20.69
C LEU A 57 -8.90 4.06 20.71
N GLU A 58 -7.58 3.93 20.63
CA GLU A 58 -6.87 2.64 20.69
C GLU A 58 -7.17 1.92 22.01
N ALA A 59 -7.04 2.61 23.15
CA ALA A 59 -7.35 2.03 24.46
C ALA A 59 -8.82 1.55 24.58
N ALA A 60 -9.76 2.21 23.89
CA ALA A 60 -11.17 1.81 23.89
C ALA A 60 -11.47 0.63 22.96
N LEU A 61 -10.66 0.41 21.92
CA LEU A 61 -10.81 -0.71 20.99
C LEU A 61 -10.17 -2.00 21.51
N ASP A 62 -9.16 -1.89 22.38
CA ASP A 62 -8.47 -3.02 23.00
C ASP A 62 -9.14 -3.55 24.30
N ALA A 63 -10.21 -2.89 24.77
CA ALA A 63 -10.99 -3.26 25.95
C ALA A 63 -12.13 -4.24 25.64
#